data_AF-A0A512JRA0-F1
#
_entry.id   AF-A0A512JRA0-F1
#
_cell.length_a   1.000
_cell.length_b   1.000
_cell.length_c   1.000
_cell.angle_alpha   90.00
_cell.angle_beta   90.00
_cell.angle_gamma   90.00
#
_symmetry.space_group_name_H-M   'P 1'
#
loop_
_entity.id
_entity.type
_entity.pdbx_description
1 polymer ?
#
loop_
_entity_poly.entity_id
_entity_poly.type
_entity_poly.pdbx_seq_one_letter_code
_entity_poly.pdbx_strand_id
1 'polypeptide(L)'
;MHNTGLLDPSALSERWLVLDARSAENYRLGHWPRAIRVPVTDWETMAKQTNTDLAQDRHWRGSIGALGIDGRRPVAVYDDGRMTEAARVWFILQHFEWLPPSSMAAGPF
;
A
#
# COMPACT_ATOMS: atom_id res chain seq x y z
N MET A 1 -2.55 6.06 25.35
CA MET A 1 -1.79 6.69 24.25
C MET A 1 -2.66 6.56 23.00
N HIS A 2 -3.14 7.67 22.45
CA HIS A 2 -4.09 7.66 21.33
C HIS A 2 -3.37 7.25 20.04
N ASN A 3 -3.78 6.09 19.50
CA ASN A 3 -3.27 5.51 18.27
C ASN A 3 -4.15 6.03 17.12
N THR A 4 -3.77 7.16 16.54
CA THR A 4 -4.49 7.74 15.40
C THR A 4 -3.81 7.25 14.13
N GLY A 5 -4.44 6.29 13.44
CA GLY A 5 -3.93 5.62 12.24
C GLY A 5 -3.85 6.49 10.98
N LEU A 6 -3.35 7.71 11.11
CA LEU A 6 -3.20 8.69 10.04
C LEU A 6 -1.81 9.34 10.19
N LEU A 7 -0.98 9.23 9.15
CA LEU A 7 0.30 9.93 9.10
C LEU A 7 0.10 11.33 8.51
N ASP A 8 0.72 12.34 9.14
CA ASP A 8 0.90 13.66 8.53
C ASP A 8 1.87 13.54 7.34
N PRO A 9 1.52 14.01 6.13
CA PRO A 9 2.40 13.95 4.96
C PRO A 9 3.79 14.58 5.19
N SER A 10 3.88 15.60 6.06
CA SER A 10 5.14 16.25 6.42
C SER A 10 6.08 15.37 7.25
N ALA A 11 5.57 14.29 7.85
CA ALA A 11 6.37 13.30 8.58
C ALA A 11 7.10 12.32 7.64
N LEU A 12 6.77 12.30 6.35
CA LEU A 12 7.41 11.42 5.38
C LEU A 12 8.79 11.92 4.99
N SER A 13 9.70 10.97 4.80
CA SER A 13 11.09 11.21 4.42
C SER A 13 11.59 10.08 3.52
N GLU A 14 12.79 10.23 2.96
CA GLU A 14 13.40 9.22 2.08
C GLU A 14 13.64 7.84 2.72
N ARG A 15 13.49 7.75 4.04
CA ARG A 15 13.57 6.48 4.79
C ARG A 15 12.34 5.60 4.56
N TRP A 16 11.24 6.19 4.10
CA TRP A 16 9.97 5.49 3.88
C TRP A 16 9.92 4.85 2.50
N LEU A 17 9.27 3.70 2.44
CA LEU A 17 8.73 3.17 1.19
C LEU A 17 7.29 3.68 1.05
N VAL A 18 7.08 4.61 0.13
CA VAL A 18 5.76 5.23 -0.08
C VAL A 18 5.05 4.55 -1.24
N LEU A 19 3.83 4.10 -0.99
CA LEU A 19 2.97 3.40 -1.94
C LEU A 19 1.78 4.31 -2.30
N ASP A 20 1.58 4.56 -3.59
CA ASP A 20 0.45 5.31 -4.12
C ASP A 20 -0.63 4.34 -4.60
N ALA A 21 -1.78 4.33 -3.92
CA ALA A 21 -2.92 3.46 -4.23
C ALA A 21 -3.90 4.08 -5.25
N ARG A 22 -3.62 5.28 -5.77
CA ARG A 22 -4.48 5.96 -6.75
C ARG A 22 -4.32 5.34 -8.15
N SER A 23 -5.19 5.78 -9.05
CA SER A 23 -5.18 5.34 -10.44
C SER A 23 -3.86 5.62 -11.16
N ALA A 24 -3.61 4.85 -12.23
CA ALA A 24 -2.49 5.06 -13.14
C ALA A 24 -2.43 6.48 -13.73
N GLU A 25 -3.58 7.11 -13.90
CA GLU A 25 -3.71 8.47 -14.40
C GLU A 25 -3.29 9.49 -13.34
N ASN A 26 -3.85 9.41 -12.14
CA ASN A 26 -3.50 10.32 -11.03
C ASN A 26 -2.02 10.24 -10.68
N TYR A 27 -1.45 9.03 -10.64
CA TYR A 27 -0.01 8.84 -10.44
C TYR A 27 0.82 9.59 -11.49
N ARG A 28 0.44 9.55 -12.78
CA ARG A 28 1.18 10.24 -13.85
C ARG A 28 1.03 11.77 -13.80
N LEU A 29 -0.09 12.28 -13.29
CA LEU A 29 -0.30 13.72 -13.11
C LEU A 29 0.60 14.30 -12.01
N GLY A 30 0.92 13.49 -11.01
CA GLY A 30 1.85 13.86 -9.94
C GLY A 30 1.70 12.92 -8.75
N HIS A 31 2.82 12.62 -8.10
CA HIS A 31 2.86 11.75 -6.94
C HIS A 31 4.02 12.17 -6.03
N TRP A 32 3.99 11.70 -4.79
CA TRP A 32 5.10 11.93 -3.87
C TRP A 32 6.42 11.39 -4.45
N PRO A 33 7.55 12.11 -4.34
CA PRO A 33 8.81 11.72 -4.97
C PRO A 33 9.22 10.29 -4.61
N ARG A 34 9.49 9.45 -5.62
CA ARG A 34 9.89 8.03 -5.46
C ARG A 34 8.78 7.11 -4.92
N ALA A 35 7.53 7.57 -4.82
CA ALA A 35 6.41 6.69 -4.52
C ALA A 35 6.24 5.63 -5.60
N ILE A 36 5.89 4.40 -5.19
CA ILE A 36 5.63 3.29 -6.09
C ILE A 36 4.12 3.13 -6.22
N ARG A 37 3.61 3.12 -7.46
CA ARG A 37 2.18 2.90 -7.69
C ARG A 37 1.81 1.44 -7.41
N VAL A 38 0.76 1.23 -6.63
CA VAL A 38 0.17 -0.09 -6.44
C VAL A 38 -0.84 -0.36 -7.57
N PRO A 39 -0.81 -1.52 -8.24
CA PRO A 39 -1.80 -1.86 -9.27
C PRO A 39 -3.10 -2.37 -8.62
N VAL A 40 -3.82 -1.48 -7.94
CA VAL A 40 -4.96 -1.87 -7.07
C VAL A 40 -6.07 -2.59 -7.83
N THR A 41 -6.40 -2.15 -9.04
CA THR A 41 -7.41 -2.80 -9.90
C THR A 41 -7.02 -4.25 -10.25
N ASP A 42 -5.72 -4.50 -10.46
CA ASP A 42 -5.23 -5.85 -10.75
C ASP A 42 -5.34 -6.72 -9.49
N TRP A 43 -4.97 -6.17 -8.32
CA TRP A 43 -5.11 -6.85 -7.03
C TRP A 43 -6.56 -7.18 -6.70
N GLU A 44 -7.51 -6.27 -6.96
CA GLU A 44 -8.94 -6.53 -6.79
C GLU A 44 -9.43 -7.66 -7.70
N THR A 45 -8.95 -7.69 -8.94
CA THR A 45 -9.31 -8.73 -9.91
C THR A 45 -8.75 -10.08 -9.47
N MET A 46 -7.48 -10.11 -9.07
CA MET A 46 -6.79 -11.30 -8.57
C MET A 46 -7.47 -11.88 -7.33
N ALA A 47 -7.81 -11.05 -6.35
CA ALA A 47 -8.42 -11.48 -5.08
C ALA A 47 -9.79 -12.16 -5.26
N LYS A 48 -10.46 -11.94 -6.41
CA LYS A 48 -11.77 -12.52 -6.73
C LYS A 48 -11.68 -13.82 -7.54
N GLN A 49 -10.49 -14.22 -8.00
CA GLN A 49 -10.30 -15.44 -8.79
C GLN A 49 -9.83 -16.59 -7.90
N THR A 50 -10.41 -17.78 -8.05
CA THR A 50 -10.06 -18.97 -7.25
C THR A 50 -8.57 -19.33 -7.30
N ASN A 51 -7.89 -19.07 -8.41
CA ASN A 51 -6.48 -19.44 -8.60
C ASN A 51 -5.48 -18.33 -8.19
N THR A 52 -5.96 -17.17 -7.74
CA THR A 52 -5.13 -16.05 -7.27
C THR A 52 -5.76 -15.34 -6.07
N ASP A 53 -6.68 -16.00 -5.37
CA ASP A 53 -7.32 -15.47 -4.17
C ASP A 53 -6.31 -15.28 -3.04
N LEU A 54 -6.74 -14.72 -1.91
CA LEU A 54 -5.85 -14.46 -0.77
C LEU A 54 -5.28 -15.74 -0.14
N ALA A 55 -5.79 -16.94 -0.48
CA ALA A 55 -5.18 -18.20 -0.04
C ALA A 55 -3.94 -18.57 -0.85
N GLN A 56 -3.71 -17.94 -2.02
CA GLN A 56 -2.56 -18.20 -2.89
C GLN A 56 -1.32 -17.41 -2.45
N ASP A 57 -0.75 -17.79 -1.30
CA ASP A 57 0.37 -17.09 -0.64
C ASP A 57 1.55 -16.77 -1.58
N ARG A 58 2.03 -17.75 -2.36
CA ARG A 58 3.16 -17.53 -3.29
C ARG A 58 2.89 -16.44 -4.32
N HIS A 59 1.67 -16.39 -4.83
CA HIS A 59 1.29 -15.42 -5.85
C HIS A 59 1.31 -14.00 -5.28
N TRP A 60 0.69 -13.81 -4.11
CA TRP A 60 0.65 -12.53 -3.43
C TRP A 60 2.03 -12.07 -2.94
N ARG A 61 2.87 -12.96 -2.41
CA ARG A 61 4.24 -12.61 -2.03
C ARG A 61 5.08 -12.12 -3.21
N GLY A 62 4.90 -12.70 -4.40
CA GLY A 62 5.55 -12.22 -5.62
C GLY A 62 5.07 -10.82 -6.02
N SER A 63 3.75 -10.62 -6.05
CA SER A 63 3.14 -9.33 -6.42
C SER A 63 3.47 -8.22 -5.42
N ILE A 64 3.49 -8.52 -4.12
CA ILE A 64 3.86 -7.56 -3.07
C ILE A 64 5.37 -7.29 -3.10
N GLY A 65 6.21 -8.31 -3.24
CA GLY A 65 7.67 -8.16 -3.31
C GLY A 65 8.13 -7.33 -4.50
N ALA A 66 7.39 -7.35 -5.62
CA ALA A 66 7.64 -6.49 -6.79
C ALA A 66 7.50 -4.98 -6.48
N LEU A 67 6.82 -4.60 -5.39
CA LEU A 67 6.76 -3.22 -4.89
C LEU A 67 8.02 -2.82 -4.11
N GLY A 68 9.00 -3.71 -3.96
CA GLY A 68 10.24 -3.43 -3.23
C GLY A 68 10.07 -3.37 -1.71
N ILE A 69 8.99 -3.96 -1.18
CA ILE A 69 8.81 -4.16 0.25
C ILE A 69 9.78 -5.27 0.67
N ASP A 70 10.65 -4.95 1.64
CA ASP A 70 11.73 -5.82 2.11
C ASP A 70 11.76 -5.94 3.65
N GLY A 71 10.78 -5.34 4.34
CA GLY A 71 10.71 -5.29 5.80
C GLY A 71 11.76 -4.39 6.47
N ARG A 72 12.62 -3.71 5.71
CA ARG A 72 13.69 -2.85 6.26
C ARG A 72 13.27 -1.40 6.41
N ARG A 73 12.43 -0.93 5.49
CA ARG A 73 11.89 0.45 5.49
C ARG A 73 10.45 0.45 5.99
N PRO A 74 10.05 1.43 6.81
CA PRO A 74 8.65 1.62 7.13
C PRO A 74 7.88 1.95 5.84
N VAL A 75 6.69 1.36 5.71
CA VAL A 75 5.83 1.52 4.54
C VAL A 75 4.71 2.50 4.87
N ALA A 76 4.46 3.46 3.98
CA ALA A 76 3.30 4.34 4.02
C ALA A 76 2.48 4.12 2.75
N VAL A 77 1.15 4.03 2.88
CA VAL A 77 0.24 3.88 1.75
C VAL A 77 -0.68 5.08 1.73
N TYR A 78 -0.85 5.76 0.61
CA TYR A 78 -1.80 6.86 0.51
C TYR A 78 -2.74 6.71 -0.70
N ASP A 79 -3.88 7.38 -0.64
CA ASP A 79 -4.83 7.51 -1.74
C ASP A 79 -5.26 8.98 -1.95
N ASP A 80 -6.42 9.19 -2.55
CA ASP A 80 -6.99 10.53 -2.82
C ASP A 80 -7.68 11.16 -1.60
N GLY A 81 -7.46 10.60 -0.40
CA GLY A 81 -8.01 11.08 0.86
C GLY A 81 -9.36 10.46 1.22
N ARG A 82 -9.88 9.55 0.40
CA ARG A 82 -11.10 8.77 0.71
C ARG A 82 -10.81 7.54 1.57
N MET A 83 -9.55 7.21 1.83
CA MET A 83 -9.13 6.11 2.69
C MET A 83 -9.73 4.76 2.25
N THR A 84 -9.99 4.60 0.96
CA THR A 84 -10.62 3.39 0.40
C THR A 84 -9.56 2.47 -0.19
N GLU A 85 -8.80 2.97 -1.17
CA GLU A 85 -7.77 2.18 -1.82
C GLU A 85 -6.52 2.05 -0.94
N ALA A 86 -6.21 3.09 -0.15
CA ALA A 86 -5.14 3.00 0.83
C ALA A 86 -5.43 1.93 1.91
N ALA A 87 -6.67 1.89 2.41
CA ALA A 87 -7.08 0.89 3.39
C ALA A 87 -7.06 -0.54 2.83
N ARG A 88 -7.47 -0.72 1.56
CA ARG A 88 -7.43 -2.02 0.88
C ARG A 88 -6.00 -2.53 0.75
N VAL A 89 -5.09 -1.70 0.25
CA VAL A 89 -3.67 -2.05 0.11
C VAL A 89 -3.08 -2.35 1.48
N TRP A 90 -3.34 -1.49 2.48
CA TRP A 90 -2.90 -1.73 3.85
C TRP A 90 -3.38 -3.08 4.40
N PHE A 91 -4.65 -3.42 4.19
CA PHE A 91 -5.22 -4.70 4.63
C PHE A 91 -4.51 -5.89 3.99
N ILE A 92 -4.26 -5.85 2.67
CA ILE A 92 -3.54 -6.92 1.97
C ILE A 92 -2.13 -7.08 2.51
N LEU A 93 -1.42 -5.96 2.74
CA LEU A 93 -0.05 -6.02 3.28
C LEU A 93 -0.01 -6.54 4.72
N GLN A 94 -0.98 -6.17 5.56
CA GLN A 94 -1.17 -6.72 6.92
C GLN A 94 -1.49 -8.22 6.87
N HIS A 95 -2.39 -8.64 5.98
CA HIS A 95 -2.82 -10.04 5.85
C HIS A 95 -1.64 -10.99 5.56
N PHE A 96 -0.68 -10.55 4.75
CA PHE A 96 0.53 -11.32 4.42
C PHE A 96 1.74 -10.99 5.31
N GLU A 97 1.51 -10.30 6.43
CA GLU A 97 2.52 -9.99 7.46
C GLU A 97 3.71 -9.13 6.97
N TRP A 98 3.53 -8.40 5.87
CA TRP A 98 4.52 -7.43 5.38
C TRP A 98 4.53 -6.14 6.19
N LEU A 99 3.47 -5.92 6.96
CA LEU A 99 3.33 -4.83 7.89
C LEU A 99 3.25 -5.40 9.31
N PRO A 100 4.04 -4.90 10.28
CA PRO A 100 3.73 -5.17 11.68
C PRO A 100 2.31 -4.66 11.98
N PRO A 101 1.61 -5.24 12.97
CA PRO A 101 0.25 -4.83 13.35
C PRO A 101 0.09 -3.32 13.60
N SER A 102 1.19 -2.63 13.95
CA SER A 102 1.28 -1.20 14.22
C SER A 102 1.45 -0.30 12.98
N SER A 103 1.47 -0.83 11.75
CA SER A 103 1.64 -0.03 10.53
C SER A 103 0.36 0.70 10.15
N MET A 104 0.46 1.85 9.48
CA MET A 104 -0.67 2.78 9.26
C MET A 104 -0.88 3.12 7.77
N ALA A 105 -2.14 3.31 7.36
CA ALA A 105 -2.50 3.95 6.10
C ALA A 105 -2.43 5.49 6.26
N ALA A 106 -1.90 6.18 5.26
CA ALA A 106 -1.76 7.63 5.24
C ALA A 106 -2.91 8.27 4.43
N GLY A 107 -3.33 9.46 4.89
CA GLY A 107 -4.32 10.30 4.20
C GLY A 107 -3.74 11.02 2.98
N PRO A 108 -4.46 12.01 2.41
CA PRO A 108 -4.17 12.57 1.10
C PRO A 108 -2.80 13.25 1.01
N PHE A 109 -2.24 13.22 -0.20
CA PHE A 109 -1.05 13.96 -0.65
C PHE A 109 -1.43 15.07 -1.62
#